data_AF-A0A1H8SW70-F1
#
_entry.id   AF-A0A1H8SW70-F1
#
_cell.length_a   1.000
_cell.length_b   1.000
_cell.length_c   1.000
_cell.angle_alpha   90.00
_cell.angle_beta   90.00
_cell.angle_gamma   90.00
#
_symmetry.space_group_name_H-M   'P 1'
#
loop_
_entity.id
_entity.type
_entity.pdbx_description
1 polymer ?
#
loop_
_entity_poly.entity_id
_entity_poly.type
_entity_poly.pdbx_seq_one_letter_code
_entity_poly.pdbx_strand_id
1 'polypeptide(L)'
;MDETTRRWLLRAVGTGVVAGTAGCSASSGRAAGNDAPTLPGSDYPTIDEWLQTSDVGRPATNYHGEVLDWTGRDTVTISVGADGNEGNFAYGPPAVVVSTGTVVEWSWTGLGNPHDVVARPADQLGESDYTFDSDGMKDGSGVKFTTTMDQQGIALYHCTPHLSLGMKGGIAVE
;
A
#
# COMPACT_ATOMS: atom_id res chain seq x y z
N MET A 1 -37.81 10.22 33.53
CA MET A 1 -36.39 9.84 33.64
C MET A 1 -35.82 10.02 32.25
N ASP A 2 -34.78 10.84 32.16
CA ASP A 2 -34.40 11.61 30.96
C ASP A 2 -33.71 10.76 29.88
N GLU A 3 -34.04 11.04 28.62
CA GLU A 3 -33.42 10.54 27.41
C GLU A 3 -32.11 11.30 27.14
N THR A 4 -31.03 10.65 26.68
CA THR A 4 -29.86 11.35 26.15
C THR A 4 -29.37 10.73 24.84
N THR A 5 -30.05 11.12 23.76
CA THR A 5 -29.44 11.19 22.42
C THR A 5 -28.85 12.59 22.26
N ARG A 6 -27.54 12.72 22.02
CA ARG A 6 -26.95 14.02 21.66
C ARG A 6 -26.10 13.90 20.40
N ARG A 7 -26.73 14.29 19.30
CA ARG A 7 -26.12 14.67 18.02
C ARG A 7 -25.33 15.97 18.23
N TRP A 8 -24.06 15.98 17.85
CA TRP A 8 -23.20 17.16 17.80
C TRP A 8 -22.93 17.46 16.32
N LEU A 9 -23.60 18.47 15.74
CA LEU A 9 -23.10 19.80 15.38
C LEU A 9 -22.08 19.84 14.21
N LEU A 10 -22.60 20.06 13.01
CA LEU A 10 -21.89 20.68 11.88
C LEU A 10 -22.10 22.21 11.93
N ARG A 11 -21.00 22.96 11.93
CA ARG A 11 -20.88 24.41 11.64
C ARG A 11 -19.65 24.55 10.73
N ALA A 12 -19.51 25.52 9.83
CA ALA A 12 -20.39 26.37 9.06
C ALA A 12 -19.47 27.02 8.00
N VAL A 13 -20.01 27.19 6.80
CA VAL A 13 -19.64 28.05 5.66
C VAL A 13 -18.60 29.17 5.93
N GLY A 14 -17.67 29.33 4.99
CA GLY A 14 -16.92 30.57 4.77
C GLY A 14 -16.42 30.69 3.33
N THR A 15 -17.14 31.43 2.49
CA THR A 15 -16.73 31.78 1.11
C THR A 15 -15.92 33.08 1.14
N GLY A 16 -14.74 33.10 0.53
CA GLY A 16 -13.95 34.31 0.31
C GLY A 16 -13.21 34.22 -1.01
N VAL A 17 -13.58 35.07 -1.97
CA VAL A 17 -12.87 35.26 -3.25
C VAL A 17 -11.98 36.49 -3.13
N VAL A 18 -10.68 36.34 -3.37
CA VAL A 18 -9.76 37.45 -3.67
C VAL A 18 -8.86 37.01 -4.83
N ALA A 19 -8.86 37.78 -5.90
CA ALA A 19 -7.95 37.65 -7.04
C ALA A 19 -6.70 38.51 -6.79
N GLY A 20 -5.51 37.93 -7.00
CA GLY A 20 -4.22 38.63 -6.98
C GLY A 20 -3.06 37.68 -7.29
N THR A 21 -2.35 37.94 -8.38
CA THR A 21 -1.19 37.19 -8.88
C THR A 21 0.10 37.65 -8.21
N ALA A 22 0.86 36.73 -7.60
CA ALA A 22 2.33 36.70 -7.53
C ALA A 22 2.78 35.43 -6.78
N GLY A 23 3.67 34.64 -7.39
CA GLY A 23 4.12 33.36 -6.87
C GLY A 23 5.05 33.47 -5.66
N CYS A 24 4.90 32.50 -4.77
CA CYS A 24 5.93 31.92 -3.90
C CYS A 24 5.38 30.56 -3.45
N SER A 25 5.99 29.46 -3.92
CA SER A 25 5.65 28.11 -3.51
C SER A 25 6.01 27.91 -2.05
N ALA A 26 5.02 28.02 -1.16
CA ALA A 26 5.12 27.52 0.20
C ALA A 26 4.55 26.10 0.21
N SER A 27 5.44 25.15 0.47
CA SER A 27 5.19 23.72 0.66
C SER A 27 4.06 23.49 1.66
N SER A 28 2.84 23.36 1.15
CA SER A 28 1.75 22.74 1.88
C SER A 28 2.01 21.24 1.89
N GLY A 29 2.37 20.71 3.07
CA GLY A 29 2.43 19.28 3.30
C GLY A 29 1.10 18.65 2.92
N ARG A 30 1.08 18.04 1.74
CA ARG A 30 0.00 17.16 1.33
C ARG A 30 0.14 15.90 2.18
N ALA A 31 -0.83 15.68 3.05
CA ALA A 31 -1.11 14.32 3.49
C ALA A 31 -1.18 13.45 2.23
N ALA A 32 -0.44 12.34 2.21
CA ALA A 32 -0.41 11.39 1.12
C ALA A 32 -1.80 10.75 0.97
N GLY A 33 -2.72 11.47 0.33
CA GLY A 33 -3.98 10.94 -0.15
C GLY A 33 -3.74 10.03 -1.34
N ASN A 34 -4.72 9.16 -1.59
CA ASN A 34 -4.78 8.21 -2.70
C ASN A 34 -4.91 8.89 -4.09
N ASP A 35 -4.57 10.17 -4.23
CA ASP A 35 -4.64 10.96 -5.47
C ASP A 35 -3.38 10.78 -6.34
N ALA A 36 -2.69 9.65 -6.18
CA ALA A 36 -1.57 9.31 -7.05
C ALA A 36 -2.09 8.89 -8.44
N PRO A 37 -1.39 9.25 -9.52
CA PRO A 37 -1.68 8.68 -10.84
C PRO A 37 -1.62 7.16 -10.79
N THR A 38 -2.41 6.49 -11.63
CA THR A 38 -2.31 5.05 -11.85
C THR A 38 -1.64 4.78 -13.19
N LEU A 39 -0.80 3.75 -13.22
CA LEU A 39 -0.16 3.20 -14.41
C LEU A 39 -0.78 1.83 -14.72
N PRO A 40 -0.86 1.42 -15.99
CA PRO A 40 -1.37 0.10 -16.33
C PRO A 40 -0.40 -0.98 -15.83
N GLY A 41 -0.94 -2.05 -15.25
CA GLY A 41 -0.18 -3.21 -14.76
C GLY A 41 0.68 -3.86 -15.85
N SER A 42 0.24 -3.78 -17.11
CA SER A 42 0.98 -4.28 -18.26
C SER A 42 2.37 -3.65 -18.45
N ASP A 43 2.63 -2.47 -17.89
CA ASP A 43 3.95 -1.84 -17.90
C ASP A 43 4.92 -2.54 -16.92
N TYR A 44 4.40 -3.31 -15.97
CA TYR A 44 5.13 -4.08 -14.95
C TYR A 44 4.72 -5.56 -14.97
N PRO A 45 5.04 -6.31 -16.05
CA PRO A 45 4.46 -7.63 -16.32
C PRO A 45 4.67 -8.65 -15.20
N THR A 46 5.84 -8.67 -14.54
CA THR A 46 6.10 -9.61 -13.44
C THR A 46 5.23 -9.33 -12.20
N ILE A 47 4.94 -8.05 -11.91
CA ILE A 47 4.03 -7.67 -10.82
C ILE A 47 2.58 -8.01 -11.20
N ASP A 48 2.19 -7.67 -12.44
CA ASP A 48 0.86 -7.95 -12.97
C ASP A 48 0.55 -9.46 -12.95
N GLU A 49 1.50 -10.28 -13.38
CA GLU A 49 1.40 -11.74 -13.30
C GLU A 49 1.34 -12.23 -11.86
N TRP A 50 2.23 -11.76 -10.98
CA TRP A 50 2.28 -12.20 -9.58
C TRP A 50 0.94 -12.01 -8.86
N LEU A 51 0.32 -10.85 -9.05
CA LEU A 51 -0.93 -10.50 -8.40
C LEU A 51 -2.15 -11.21 -8.99
N GLN A 52 -2.07 -11.70 -10.23
CA GLN A 52 -3.19 -12.34 -10.92
C GLN A 52 -3.06 -13.86 -11.05
N THR A 53 -1.85 -14.43 -10.93
CA THR A 53 -1.64 -15.86 -11.06
C THR A 53 -2.31 -16.65 -9.93
N SER A 54 -2.81 -17.83 -10.29
CA SER A 54 -3.34 -18.84 -9.37
C SER A 54 -2.37 -19.99 -9.09
N ASP A 55 -1.19 -19.99 -9.72
CA ASP A 55 -0.21 -21.09 -9.58
C ASP A 55 0.46 -21.08 -8.19
N VAL A 56 0.56 -19.89 -7.61
CA VAL A 56 1.14 -19.65 -6.28
C VAL A 56 0.14 -18.83 -5.47
N GLY A 57 -0.73 -19.51 -4.72
CA GLY A 57 -1.84 -18.87 -4.00
C GLY A 57 -2.92 -18.32 -4.93
N ARG A 58 -3.98 -17.73 -4.36
CA ARG A 58 -5.05 -17.10 -5.15
C ARG A 58 -4.59 -15.76 -5.74
N PRO A 59 -5.30 -15.23 -6.77
CA PRO A 59 -5.16 -13.84 -7.19
C PRO A 59 -5.48 -12.87 -6.05
N ALA A 60 -4.80 -11.73 -6.01
CA ALA A 60 -5.13 -10.64 -5.08
C ALA A 60 -6.40 -9.92 -5.57
N THR A 61 -7.53 -10.08 -4.88
CA THR A 61 -8.82 -9.58 -5.37
C THR A 61 -8.93 -8.06 -5.38
N ASN A 62 -8.04 -7.37 -4.64
CA ASN A 62 -7.99 -5.91 -4.60
C ASN A 62 -7.06 -5.31 -5.68
N TYR A 63 -6.43 -6.16 -6.50
CA TYR A 63 -5.68 -5.72 -7.67
C TYR A 63 -6.56 -5.78 -8.93
N HIS A 64 -6.51 -4.73 -9.74
CA HIS A 64 -7.37 -4.56 -10.93
C HIS A 64 -6.56 -4.20 -12.18
N GLY A 65 -5.30 -4.64 -12.26
CA GLY A 65 -4.42 -4.35 -13.40
C GLY A 65 -3.89 -2.92 -13.40
N GLU A 66 -3.80 -2.28 -12.22
CA GLU A 66 -3.32 -0.91 -12.05
C GLU A 66 -2.25 -0.85 -10.95
N VAL A 67 -1.20 -0.08 -11.20
CA VAL A 67 -0.11 0.19 -10.27
C VAL A 67 -0.15 1.67 -9.88
N LEU A 68 -0.08 1.96 -8.59
CA LEU A 68 -0.15 3.35 -8.11
C LEU A 68 1.22 4.03 -8.21
N ASP A 69 1.28 5.19 -8.85
CA ASP A 69 2.51 5.95 -9.06
C ASP A 69 2.84 6.84 -7.86
N TRP A 70 3.82 6.38 -7.08
CA TRP A 70 4.38 7.05 -5.92
C TRP A 70 5.82 7.49 -6.14
N THR A 71 6.28 7.58 -7.38
CA THR A 71 7.59 8.14 -7.71
C THR A 71 7.74 9.57 -7.16
N GLY A 72 8.97 9.94 -6.79
CA GLY A 72 9.30 11.23 -6.19
C GLY A 72 8.88 11.41 -4.73
N ARG A 73 8.38 10.37 -4.06
CA ARG A 73 8.08 10.39 -2.61
C ARG A 73 9.22 9.79 -1.80
N ASP A 74 9.66 10.49 -0.76
CA ASP A 74 10.72 10.01 0.15
C ASP A 74 10.25 8.84 1.03
N THR A 75 8.96 8.83 1.38
CA THR A 75 8.36 7.78 2.22
C THR A 75 6.95 7.48 1.75
N VAL A 76 6.60 6.21 1.73
CA VAL A 76 5.28 5.71 1.37
C VAL A 76 4.79 4.70 2.39
N THR A 77 3.47 4.53 2.48
CA THR A 77 2.85 3.62 3.46
C THR A 77 1.95 2.61 2.77
N ILE A 78 2.17 1.33 3.03
CA ILE A 78 1.33 0.22 2.61
C ILE A 78 0.61 -0.33 3.84
N SER A 79 -0.71 -0.41 3.78
CA SER A 79 -1.53 -0.98 4.85
C SER A 79 -1.39 -2.51 4.85
N VAL A 80 -1.21 -3.11 6.02
CA VAL A 80 -1.22 -4.56 6.23
C VAL A 80 -2.52 -4.95 6.92
N GLY A 81 -3.31 -5.81 6.28
CA GLY A 81 -4.68 -6.10 6.71
C GLY A 81 -5.70 -5.11 6.12
N ALA A 82 -5.49 -4.71 4.86
CA ALA A 82 -6.46 -3.94 4.08
C ALA A 82 -7.62 -4.84 3.63
N ASP A 83 -8.74 -4.22 3.24
CA ASP A 83 -9.90 -4.92 2.66
C ASP A 83 -9.51 -5.63 1.36
N GLY A 84 -9.89 -6.90 1.24
CA GLY A 84 -9.59 -7.75 0.10
C GLY A 84 -9.52 -9.23 0.49
N ASN A 85 -9.64 -10.10 -0.51
CA ASN A 85 -9.57 -11.55 -0.36
C ASN A 85 -10.59 -12.10 0.65
N GLU A 86 -11.85 -11.64 0.53
CA GLU A 86 -12.99 -12.01 1.40
C GLU A 86 -12.82 -11.61 2.88
N GLY A 87 -11.98 -10.61 3.18
CA GLY A 87 -11.80 -10.08 4.53
C GLY A 87 -10.76 -8.97 4.57
N ASN A 88 -9.90 -9.01 5.59
CA ASN A 88 -8.78 -8.09 5.74
C ASN A 88 -7.46 -8.81 5.42
N PHE A 89 -7.41 -9.52 4.30
CA PHE A 89 -6.28 -10.35 3.91
C PHE A 89 -5.56 -9.76 2.68
N ALA A 90 -5.37 -8.44 2.66
CA ALA A 90 -4.71 -7.76 1.56
C ALA A 90 -3.69 -6.72 2.04
N TYR A 91 -2.77 -6.38 1.15
CA TYR A 91 -1.96 -5.18 1.25
C TYR A 91 -2.65 -4.04 0.50
N GLY A 92 -2.60 -2.83 1.06
CA GLY A 92 -3.30 -1.67 0.50
C GLY A 92 -2.40 -0.43 0.40
N PRO A 93 -2.06 0.05 -0.81
CA PRO A 93 -2.37 -0.54 -2.12
C PRO A 93 -1.66 -1.89 -2.36
N PRO A 94 -2.16 -2.72 -3.30
CA PRO A 94 -1.51 -4.00 -3.64
C PRO A 94 -0.28 -3.83 -4.54
N ALA A 95 -0.20 -2.75 -5.32
CA ALA A 95 0.91 -2.49 -6.24
C ALA A 95 1.26 -1.00 -6.30
N VAL A 96 2.55 -0.69 -6.23
CA VAL A 96 3.06 0.68 -6.35
C VAL A 96 4.33 0.73 -7.20
N VAL A 97 4.59 1.87 -7.84
CA VAL A 97 5.93 2.24 -8.31
C VAL A 97 6.48 3.34 -7.43
N VAL A 98 7.76 3.25 -7.06
CA VAL A 98 8.47 4.22 -6.23
C VAL A 98 9.82 4.56 -6.84
N SER A 99 10.44 5.63 -6.34
CA SER A 99 11.80 5.98 -6.75
C SER A 99 12.84 5.21 -5.94
N THR A 100 13.99 4.96 -6.54
CA THR A 100 15.18 4.45 -5.83
C THR A 100 15.51 5.37 -4.66
N GLY A 101 15.67 4.80 -3.47
CA GLY A 101 15.87 5.49 -2.20
C GLY A 101 14.59 5.73 -1.39
N THR A 102 13.40 5.46 -1.93
CA THR A 102 12.14 5.60 -1.18
C THR A 102 12.10 4.63 0.01
N VAL A 103 11.68 5.13 1.18
CA VAL A 103 11.37 4.31 2.35
C VAL A 103 9.94 3.81 2.27
N VAL A 104 9.76 2.50 2.23
CA VAL A 104 8.44 1.85 2.26
C VAL A 104 8.14 1.43 3.70
N GLU A 105 7.06 1.94 4.26
CA GLU A 105 6.53 1.55 5.57
C GLU A 105 5.29 0.67 5.39
N TRP A 106 5.33 -0.56 5.91
CA TRP A 106 4.14 -1.37 6.09
C TRP A 106 3.54 -1.08 7.47
N SER A 107 2.26 -0.70 7.51
CA SER A 107 1.55 -0.31 8.72
C SER A 107 0.33 -1.20 8.96
N TRP A 108 0.28 -1.88 10.11
CA TRP A 108 -0.80 -2.81 10.42
C TRP A 108 -2.07 -2.07 10.81
N THR A 109 -3.17 -2.47 10.18
CA THR A 109 -4.52 -1.97 10.50
C THR A 109 -5.06 -2.55 11.81
N GLY A 110 -4.53 -3.69 12.25
CA GLY A 110 -5.06 -4.49 13.36
C GLY A 110 -6.27 -5.34 12.98
N LEU A 111 -6.56 -5.50 11.69
CA LEU A 111 -7.68 -6.30 11.18
C LEU A 111 -7.18 -7.57 10.48
N GLY A 112 -7.99 -8.63 10.48
CA GLY A 112 -7.76 -9.81 9.65
C GLY A 112 -6.78 -10.84 10.19
N ASN A 113 -6.71 -11.03 11.52
CA ASN A 113 -5.72 -11.88 12.20
C ASN A 113 -4.27 -11.37 12.03
N PRO A 114 -3.26 -12.02 12.66
CA PRO A 114 -1.87 -11.62 12.47
C PRO A 114 -1.40 -11.76 11.03
N HIS A 115 -0.61 -10.80 10.56
CA HIS A 115 0.00 -10.77 9.22
C HIS A 115 1.51 -10.59 9.31
N ASP A 116 2.23 -11.01 8.30
CA ASP A 116 3.63 -10.68 8.06
C ASP A 116 3.81 -9.98 6.70
N VAL A 117 5.05 -9.59 6.40
CA VAL A 117 5.49 -9.03 5.12
C VAL A 117 6.76 -9.75 4.75
N VAL A 118 6.70 -10.59 3.71
CA VAL A 118 7.83 -11.42 3.29
C VAL A 118 8.06 -11.30 1.78
N ALA A 119 9.23 -10.83 1.40
CA ALA A 119 9.79 -11.01 0.05
C ALA A 119 10.78 -12.18 0.08
N ARG A 120 10.38 -13.30 -0.53
CA ARG A 120 11.19 -14.51 -0.63
C ARG A 120 11.00 -15.12 -2.03
N PRO A 121 11.91 -14.87 -2.98
CA PRO A 121 11.73 -15.24 -4.40
C PRO A 121 11.36 -16.72 -4.62
N ALA A 122 11.89 -17.61 -3.78
CA ALA A 122 11.65 -19.05 -3.88
C ALA A 122 10.20 -19.49 -3.64
N ASP A 123 9.38 -18.67 -2.97
CA ASP A 123 7.94 -18.95 -2.77
C ASP A 123 7.05 -18.20 -3.76
N GLN A 124 7.64 -17.48 -4.71
CA GLN A 124 6.96 -16.56 -5.60
C GLN A 124 7.13 -17.05 -7.05
N LEU A 125 7.44 -16.14 -7.98
CA LEU A 125 7.76 -16.47 -9.38
C LEU A 125 9.25 -16.77 -9.60
N GLY A 126 10.09 -16.65 -8.57
CA GLY A 126 11.55 -16.66 -8.73
C GLY A 126 12.14 -15.36 -9.29
N GLU A 127 11.30 -14.36 -9.54
CA GLU A 127 11.66 -13.08 -10.18
C GLU A 127 11.38 -11.91 -9.21
N SER A 128 12.25 -11.72 -8.20
CA SER A 128 12.23 -10.56 -7.30
C SER A 128 13.67 -10.19 -6.93
N ASP A 129 13.99 -8.90 -7.06
CA ASP A 129 15.31 -8.33 -6.76
C ASP A 129 15.49 -8.07 -5.25
N TYR A 130 14.39 -8.06 -4.51
CA TYR A 130 14.36 -7.79 -3.08
C TYR A 130 14.10 -9.05 -2.24
N THR A 131 14.69 -9.06 -1.04
CA THR A 131 14.41 -10.03 0.03
C THR A 131 14.29 -9.29 1.36
N PHE A 132 13.19 -9.52 2.07
CA PHE A 132 12.93 -8.94 3.38
C PHE A 132 11.88 -9.74 4.15
N ASP A 133 11.88 -9.63 5.48
CA ASP A 133 10.94 -10.28 6.39
C ASP A 133 10.61 -9.31 7.52
N SER A 134 9.34 -9.18 7.91
CA SER A 134 8.90 -8.37 9.05
C SER A 134 9.25 -8.95 10.42
N ASP A 135 10.14 -9.93 10.48
CA ASP A 135 10.45 -10.77 11.64
C ASP A 135 9.21 -11.54 12.12
N GLY A 136 8.54 -12.20 11.18
CA GLY A 136 7.35 -13.02 11.41
C GLY A 136 6.04 -12.24 11.61
N MET A 137 5.00 -12.98 11.98
CA MET A 137 3.63 -12.47 12.12
C MET A 137 3.49 -11.45 13.26
N LYS A 138 2.78 -10.36 12.98
CA LYS A 138 2.44 -9.31 13.94
C LYS A 138 0.93 -9.11 14.00
N ASP A 139 0.44 -8.66 15.14
CA ASP A 139 -0.98 -8.38 15.41
C ASP A 139 -1.14 -6.99 16.03
N GLY A 140 -2.36 -6.45 15.93
CA GLY A 140 -2.72 -5.14 16.45
C GLY A 140 -2.37 -3.99 15.51
N SER A 141 -2.92 -2.82 15.82
CA SER A 141 -2.64 -1.58 15.09
C SER A 141 -1.39 -0.88 15.62
N GLY A 142 -0.78 -0.04 14.79
CA GLY A 142 0.41 0.74 15.16
C GLY A 142 1.74 -0.02 15.05
N VAL A 143 1.70 -1.29 14.65
CA VAL A 143 2.90 -2.03 14.22
C VAL A 143 3.37 -1.50 12.87
N LYS A 144 4.68 -1.32 12.75
CA LYS A 144 5.34 -0.81 11.55
C LYS A 144 6.55 -1.66 11.20
N PHE A 145 6.74 -1.89 9.91
CA PHE A 145 7.94 -2.48 9.33
C PHE A 145 8.41 -1.58 8.19
N THR A 146 9.72 -1.33 8.07
CA THR A 146 10.25 -0.40 7.07
C THR A 146 11.40 -1.02 6.29
N THR A 147 11.43 -0.80 4.98
CA THR A 147 12.57 -1.13 4.10
C THR A 147 12.85 0.04 3.17
N THR A 148 14.13 0.31 2.90
CA THR A 148 14.53 1.29 1.88
C THR A 148 14.66 0.56 0.54
N MET A 149 14.02 1.07 -0.50
CA MET A 149 14.10 0.54 -1.85
C MET A 149 15.32 1.14 -2.56
N ASP A 150 16.51 0.63 -2.23
CA ASP A 150 17.81 1.23 -2.57
C ASP A 150 18.40 0.84 -3.94
N GLN A 151 17.69 0.05 -4.73
CA GLN A 151 18.13 -0.47 -6.02
C GLN A 151 16.95 -0.51 -7.01
N GLN A 152 17.20 -0.17 -8.27
CA GLN A 152 16.17 -0.37 -9.29
C GLN A 152 15.84 -1.86 -9.44
N GLY A 153 14.57 -2.17 -9.67
CA GLY A 153 14.09 -3.55 -9.80
C GLY A 153 12.67 -3.73 -9.31
N ILE A 154 12.32 -4.98 -8.99
CA ILE A 154 10.99 -5.35 -8.50
C ILE A 154 11.09 -6.07 -7.15
N ALA A 155 10.17 -5.75 -6.24
CA ALA A 155 9.94 -6.49 -5.02
C ALA A 155 8.57 -7.16 -5.08
N LEU A 156 8.56 -8.49 -5.18
CA LEU A 156 7.34 -9.27 -4.95
C LEU A 156 7.32 -9.66 -3.46
N TYR A 157 6.16 -9.56 -2.83
CA TYR A 157 6.00 -9.95 -1.42
C TYR A 157 4.63 -10.52 -1.13
N HIS A 158 4.52 -11.20 0.01
CA HIS A 158 3.32 -11.88 0.45
C HIS A 158 3.24 -11.98 1.97
N CYS A 159 2.04 -12.34 2.43
CA CYS A 159 1.80 -12.76 3.80
C CYS A 159 1.86 -14.29 3.86
N THR A 160 2.77 -14.87 4.64
CA THR A 160 2.99 -16.31 4.73
C THR A 160 1.71 -17.09 5.07
N PRO A 161 0.94 -16.76 6.12
CA PRO A 161 -0.28 -17.52 6.44
C PRO A 161 -1.43 -17.29 5.46
N HIS A 162 -1.41 -16.20 4.69
CA HIS A 162 -2.53 -15.76 3.85
C HIS A 162 -2.20 -15.73 2.35
N LEU A 163 -1.06 -16.28 1.92
CA LEU A 163 -0.70 -16.39 0.50
C LEU A 163 -1.73 -17.22 -0.26
N SER A 164 -2.22 -18.31 0.33
CA SER A 164 -3.28 -19.14 -0.26
C SER A 164 -4.60 -18.40 -0.45
N LEU A 165 -4.83 -17.30 0.29
CA LEU A 165 -5.97 -16.41 0.15
C LEU A 165 -5.74 -15.28 -0.87
N GLY A 166 -4.50 -15.11 -1.35
CA GLY A 166 -4.15 -14.06 -2.31
C GLY A 166 -3.57 -12.80 -1.68
N MET A 167 -3.08 -12.87 -0.43
CA MET A 167 -2.43 -11.74 0.22
C MET A 167 -1.02 -11.53 -0.36
N LYS A 168 -0.97 -10.85 -1.49
CA LYS A 168 0.21 -10.58 -2.31
C LYS A 168 0.36 -9.08 -2.53
N GLY A 169 1.58 -8.62 -2.71
CA GLY A 169 1.89 -7.25 -3.11
C GLY A 169 3.10 -7.17 -4.02
N GLY A 170 3.24 -6.03 -4.70
CA GLY A 170 4.34 -5.75 -5.61
C GLY A 170 4.80 -4.29 -5.54
N ILE A 171 6.10 -4.07 -5.67
CA ILE A 171 6.72 -2.74 -5.75
C ILE A 171 7.66 -2.74 -6.95
N ALA A 172 7.48 -1.79 -7.86
CA ALA A 172 8.50 -1.45 -8.84
C ALA A 172 9.35 -0.29 -8.32
N VAL A 173 10.65 -0.34 -8.57
CA VAL A 173 11.62 0.68 -8.14
C VAL A 173 12.35 1.21 -9.36
N GLU A 174 12.23 2.52 -9.60
CA GLU A 174 12.80 3.23 -10.75
C GLU A 174 13.76 4.36 -10.36
#